data_AF-A0A1L8HQ72-F1
#
_entry.id   AF-A0A1L8HQ72-F1
#
_cell.length_a   1.000
_cell.length_b   1.000
_cell.length_c   1.000
_cell.angle_alpha   90.00
_cell.angle_beta   90.00
_cell.angle_gamma   90.00
#
_symmetry.space_group_name_H-M   'P 1'
#
loop_
_entity.id
_entity.type
_entity.pdbx_description
1 polymer ?
#
loop_
_entity_poly.entity_id
_entity_poly.type
_entity_poly.pdbx_seq_one_letter_code
_entity_poly.pdbx_strand_id
1 'polypeptide(L)'
;MASLGRLSGILRRSLPIRGRLFSAAAEQEHAGAVRTWKILSYVVALPGVAVCMLNVYLKMQHHSHENPEFIPYEHLRIRTKRFPWGDGDKSLFHNAHVNALPNGYEESEH
;
A
#
# COMPACT_ATOMS: atom_id res chain seq x y z
N MET A 1 -31.75 48.16 -68.30
CA MET A 1 -33.11 48.18 -67.73
C MET A 1 -33.56 46.72 -67.61
N ALA A 2 -33.34 46.12 -66.42
CA ALA A 2 -34.36 45.88 -65.38
C ALA A 2 -35.19 44.61 -65.63
N SER A 3 -34.92 43.55 -64.86
CA SER A 3 -35.97 42.65 -64.36
C SER A 3 -35.56 42.14 -62.97
N LEU A 4 -36.24 42.70 -61.97
CA LEU A 4 -36.20 42.32 -60.57
C LEU A 4 -36.88 40.97 -60.36
N GLY A 5 -36.27 40.08 -59.58
CA GLY A 5 -36.89 38.90 -59.01
C GLY A 5 -36.55 38.77 -57.52
N ARG A 6 -37.47 39.21 -56.65
CA ARG A 6 -37.56 38.75 -55.24
C ARG A 6 -38.18 37.33 -55.27
N LEU A 7 -37.87 36.38 -54.38
CA LEU A 7 -38.34 36.32 -53.00
C LEU A 7 -37.67 35.14 -52.24
N SER A 8 -37.34 35.40 -50.98
CA SER A 8 -37.26 34.53 -49.80
C SER A 8 -37.00 33.01 -49.96
N GLY A 9 -35.81 32.58 -49.54
CA GLY A 9 -35.52 31.23 -49.07
C GLY A 9 -35.12 31.26 -47.60
N ILE A 10 -35.96 30.68 -46.75
CA ILE A 10 -35.91 30.67 -45.29
C ILE A 10 -34.56 30.16 -44.73
N LEU A 11 -34.11 30.85 -43.70
CA LEU A 11 -33.01 30.52 -42.78
C LEU A 11 -33.08 29.03 -42.34
N ARG A 12 -32.11 28.21 -42.75
CA ARG A 12 -31.82 26.92 -42.10
C ARG A 12 -30.44 26.98 -41.46
N ARG A 13 -30.37 27.67 -40.32
CA ARG A 13 -29.23 27.53 -39.41
C ARG A 13 -29.42 26.21 -38.66
N SER A 14 -28.99 25.10 -39.26
CA SER A 14 -28.86 23.82 -38.55
C SER A 14 -27.67 23.95 -37.59
N LEU A 15 -27.94 24.33 -36.35
CA LEU A 15 -27.03 24.05 -35.24
C LEU A 15 -26.92 22.52 -35.16
N PRO A 16 -25.73 21.91 -35.26
CA PRO A 16 -25.60 20.53 -34.86
C PRO A 16 -25.93 20.48 -33.36
N ILE A 17 -27.03 19.83 -33.02
CA ILE A 17 -27.27 19.33 -31.68
C ILE A 17 -26.02 18.51 -31.35
N ARG A 18 -25.15 19.03 -30.47
CA ARG A 18 -24.14 18.23 -29.78
C ARG A 18 -24.90 17.22 -28.93
N GLY A 19 -25.33 16.13 -29.57
CA GLY A 19 -25.78 14.93 -28.90
C GLY A 19 -24.70 14.51 -27.91
N ARG A 20 -25.14 14.14 -26.71
CA ARG A 20 -24.28 13.78 -25.57
C ARG A 20 -23.31 12.66 -25.96
N LEU A 21 -22.09 13.00 -26.34
CA LEU A 21 -20.96 12.08 -26.52
C LEU A 21 -20.01 12.08 -25.31
N PHE A 22 -20.49 12.51 -24.14
CA PHE A 22 -19.67 12.54 -22.92
C PHE A 22 -19.79 11.26 -22.07
N SER A 23 -20.82 10.44 -22.26
CA SER A 23 -21.03 9.24 -21.44
C SER A 23 -20.12 8.08 -21.85
N ALA A 24 -19.92 7.86 -23.15
CA ALA A 24 -19.05 6.78 -23.66
C ALA A 24 -17.56 7.07 -23.40
N ALA A 25 -17.15 8.35 -23.42
CA ALA A 25 -15.78 8.75 -23.09
C ALA A 25 -15.46 8.51 -21.59
N ALA A 26 -16.42 8.76 -20.70
CA ALA A 26 -16.26 8.50 -19.26
C ALA A 26 -16.17 6.98 -18.96
N GLU A 27 -16.95 6.13 -19.63
CA GLU A 27 -16.80 4.66 -19.53
C GLU A 27 -15.44 4.17 -20.08
N GLN A 28 -14.95 4.76 -21.18
CA GLN A 28 -13.64 4.47 -21.73
C GLN A 28 -12.49 4.87 -20.78
N GLU A 29 -12.62 6.01 -20.07
CA GLU A 29 -11.65 6.46 -19.06
C GLU A 29 -11.57 5.48 -17.89
N HIS A 30 -12.71 4.98 -17.39
CA HIS A 30 -12.72 3.99 -16.31
C HIS A 30 -12.14 2.64 -16.74
N ALA A 31 -12.45 2.16 -17.94
CA ALA A 31 -11.86 0.94 -18.48
C ALA A 31 -10.35 1.08 -18.73
N GLY A 32 -9.91 2.26 -19.21
CA GLY A 32 -8.50 2.61 -19.38
C GLY A 32 -7.74 2.64 -18.06
N ALA A 33 -8.33 3.22 -17.01
CA ALA A 33 -7.74 3.27 -15.67
C ALA A 33 -7.53 1.86 -15.09
N VAL A 34 -8.52 0.96 -15.20
CA VAL A 34 -8.37 -0.43 -14.73
C VAL A 34 -7.21 -1.13 -15.43
N ARG A 35 -7.06 -0.92 -16.75
CA ARG A 35 -5.94 -1.47 -17.51
C ARG A 35 -4.59 -0.89 -17.07
N THR A 36 -4.49 0.42 -16.85
CA THR A 36 -3.24 1.05 -16.39
C THR A 36 -2.84 0.55 -15.00
N TRP A 37 -3.78 0.46 -14.05
CA TRP A 37 -3.51 -0.06 -12.71
C TRP A 37 -3.11 -1.53 -12.74
N LYS A 38 -3.74 -2.34 -13.58
CA LYS A 38 -3.33 -3.74 -13.78
C LYS A 38 -1.88 -3.83 -14.27
N ILE A 39 -1.51 -3.03 -15.27
CA ILE A 39 -0.14 -3.01 -15.80
C ILE A 39 0.85 -2.55 -14.73
N LEU A 40 0.56 -1.45 -14.03
CA LEU A 40 1.42 -0.95 -12.95
C LEU A 40 1.61 -1.96 -11.83
N SER A 41 0.54 -2.67 -11.43
CA SER A 41 0.65 -3.73 -10.43
C SER A 41 1.60 -4.86 -10.86
N TYR A 42 1.47 -5.35 -12.10
CA TYR A 42 2.32 -6.46 -12.58
C TYR A 42 3.74 -6.05 -12.97
N VAL A 43 3.93 -4.84 -13.49
CA VAL A 43 5.21 -4.41 -14.06
C VAL A 43 6.04 -3.57 -13.09
N VAL A 44 5.39 -2.92 -12.10
CA VAL A 44 6.08 -2.06 -11.14
C VAL A 44 5.94 -2.60 -9.72
N ALA A 45 4.71 -2.80 -9.24
CA ALA A 45 4.50 -3.17 -7.84
C ALA A 45 5.06 -4.55 -7.50
N LEU A 46 4.72 -5.59 -8.27
CA LEU A 46 5.21 -6.95 -8.01
C LEU A 46 6.73 -7.07 -8.12
N PRO A 47 7.41 -6.53 -9.16
CA PRO A 47 8.87 -6.50 -9.20
C PRO A 47 9.48 -5.70 -8.05
N GLY A 48 8.88 -4.57 -7.68
CA GLY A 48 9.33 -3.77 -6.53
C GLY A 48 9.27 -4.56 -5.21
N VAL A 49 8.16 -5.24 -4.95
CA VAL A 49 8.01 -6.14 -3.79
C VAL A 49 9.03 -7.27 -3.84
N ALA A 50 9.26 -7.87 -5.01
CA ALA A 50 10.23 -8.96 -5.16
C ALA A 50 11.67 -8.50 -4.81
N VAL A 51 12.07 -7.30 -5.25
CA VAL A 51 13.38 -6.73 -4.89
C VAL A 51 13.50 -6.48 -3.39
N CYS A 52 12.45 -5.90 -2.77
CA CYS A 52 12.43 -5.70 -1.32
C CYS A 52 12.49 -7.02 -0.55
N MET A 53 11.74 -8.04 -0.99
CA MET A 53 11.73 -9.37 -0.40
C MET A 53 13.11 -10.02 -0.49
N LEU A 54 13.78 -9.93 -1.64
CA LEU A 54 15.14 -10.42 -1.80
C LEU A 54 16.12 -9.69 -0.88
N ASN A 55 16.00 -8.37 -0.73
CA ASN A 55 16.87 -7.61 0.18
C ASN A 55 16.72 -8.08 1.63
N VAL A 56 15.49 -8.23 2.11
CA VAL A 56 15.22 -8.72 3.46
C VAL A 56 15.69 -10.16 3.64
N TYR A 57 15.45 -11.02 2.65
CA TYR A 57 15.91 -12.41 2.69
C TYR A 57 17.43 -12.52 2.81
N LEU A 58 18.19 -11.78 1.98
CA LEU A 58 19.65 -11.77 2.05
C LEU A 58 20.16 -11.20 3.38
N LYS A 59 19.52 -10.14 3.90
CA LYS A 59 19.83 -9.60 5.23
C LYS A 59 19.60 -10.65 6.32
N MET A 60 18.49 -11.39 6.29
CA MET A 60 18.24 -12.46 7.26
C MET A 60 19.29 -13.57 7.21
N GLN A 61 19.83 -13.92 6.03
CA GLN A 61 20.88 -14.95 5.90
C GLN A 61 22.25 -14.47 6.41
N HIS A 62 22.55 -13.18 6.27
CA HIS A 62 23.88 -12.63 6.58
C HIS A 62 23.98 -11.92 7.93
N HIS A 63 22.87 -11.65 8.62
CA HIS A 63 22.90 -11.10 9.96
C HIS A 63 22.95 -12.23 11.00
N SER A 64 24.07 -12.32 11.70
CA SER A 64 24.15 -13.12 12.94
C SER A 64 23.16 -12.53 13.95
N HIS A 65 22.14 -13.30 14.32
CA HIS A 65 21.16 -12.94 15.34
C HIS A 65 21.75 -13.13 16.75
N GLU A 66 22.88 -12.48 17.03
CA GLU A 66 23.42 -12.48 18.39
C GLU A 66 22.63 -11.48 19.24
N ASN A 67 22.17 -11.95 20.40
CA ASN A 67 21.44 -11.09 21.32
C ASN A 67 22.41 -10.10 21.96
N PRO A 68 22.06 -8.82 22.08
CA PRO A 68 22.88 -7.87 22.79
C PRO A 68 23.02 -8.29 24.26
N GLU A 69 24.10 -7.89 24.90
CA GLU A 69 24.29 -8.12 26.33
C GLU A 69 23.10 -7.54 27.14
N PHE A 70 22.64 -8.30 28.13
CA PHE A 70 21.56 -7.86 28.99
C PHE A 70 22.03 -6.76 29.94
N ILE A 71 21.47 -5.56 29.76
CA ILE A 71 21.63 -4.44 30.68
C ILE A 71 20.26 -4.13 31.30
N PRO A 72 20.12 -4.19 32.65
CA PRO A 72 18.86 -3.92 33.35
C PRO A 72 18.60 -2.41 33.44
N TYR A 73 18.31 -1.79 32.29
CA TYR A 73 17.91 -0.39 32.25
C TYR A 73 16.56 -0.19 32.95
N GLU A 74 16.51 0.75 33.89
CA GLU A 74 15.30 1.08 34.69
C GLU A 74 14.07 1.45 33.85
N HIS A 75 14.29 1.99 32.64
CA HIS A 75 13.21 2.39 31.73
C HIS A 75 12.73 1.25 30.81
N LEU A 76 13.40 0.09 30.81
CA LEU A 76 13.03 -1.07 30.01
C LEU A 76 12.42 -2.16 30.89
N ARG A 77 11.63 -3.05 30.28
CA ARG A 77 11.03 -4.23 30.95
C ARG A 77 10.26 -3.90 32.24
N ILE A 78 9.70 -2.69 32.35
CA ILE A 78 8.92 -2.27 33.50
C ILE A 78 7.72 -3.21 33.70
N ARG A 79 7.47 -3.58 34.96
CA ARG A 79 6.34 -4.39 35.41
C ARG A 79 5.69 -3.74 36.63
N THR A 80 4.72 -2.85 36.40
CA THR A 80 3.93 -2.22 37.48
C THR A 80 2.77 -3.10 37.94
N LYS A 81 2.22 -3.91 37.01
CA LYS A 81 1.20 -4.92 37.24
C LYS A 81 1.50 -6.13 36.35
N ARG A 82 1.20 -7.32 36.85
CA ARG A 82 1.29 -8.56 36.08
C ARG A 82 0.35 -8.54 34.88
N PHE A 83 0.78 -9.14 33.76
CA PHE A 83 -0.08 -9.38 32.61
C PHE A 83 -1.24 -10.33 32.97
N PRO A 84 -2.39 -10.23 32.29
CA PRO A 84 -3.56 -11.06 32.60
C PRO A 84 -3.52 -12.48 31.98
N TRP A 85 -2.36 -12.95 31.52
CA TRP A 85 -2.16 -14.28 30.92
C TRP A 85 -0.86 -14.91 31.40
N GLY A 86 -0.75 -16.24 31.24
CA GLY A 86 0.46 -16.99 31.58
C GLY A 86 0.88 -16.81 33.04
N ASP A 87 2.17 -16.60 33.26
CA ASP A 87 2.78 -16.28 34.57
C ASP A 87 2.64 -14.80 34.96
N GLY A 88 2.22 -13.95 34.03
CA GLY A 88 2.09 -12.51 34.22
C GLY A 88 3.36 -11.71 33.94
N ASP A 89 4.47 -12.35 33.58
CA ASP A 89 5.76 -11.69 33.34
C ASP A 89 6.11 -11.60 31.84
N LYS A 90 5.65 -12.58 31.06
CA LYS A 90 5.89 -12.66 29.61
C LYS A 90 4.88 -11.83 28.82
N SER A 91 5.38 -11.04 27.87
CA SER A 91 4.53 -10.26 26.94
C SER A 91 3.70 -11.18 26.03
N LEU A 92 2.67 -10.66 25.37
CA LEU A 92 1.80 -11.46 24.50
C LEU A 92 2.56 -12.17 23.36
N PHE A 93 3.53 -11.48 22.76
CA PHE A 93 4.43 -12.01 21.73
C PHE A 93 5.84 -12.16 22.29
N HIS A 94 5.96 -12.90 23.40
CA HIS A 94 7.25 -13.17 24.02
C HIS A 94 8.08 -14.17 23.20
N ASN A 95 9.33 -13.81 22.90
CA ASN A 95 10.30 -14.70 22.28
C ASN A 95 11.49 -14.86 23.23
N ALA A 96 11.66 -16.07 23.80
CA ALA A 96 12.68 -16.37 24.79
C ALA A 96 14.11 -16.08 24.30
N HIS A 97 14.36 -16.19 22.99
CA HIS A 97 15.67 -15.93 22.41
C HIS A 97 16.05 -14.44 22.46
N VAL A 98 15.12 -13.52 22.17
CA VAL A 98 15.44 -12.10 21.95
C VAL A 98 14.85 -11.15 23.00
N ASN A 99 13.82 -11.58 23.74
CA ASN A 99 13.13 -10.76 24.71
C ASN A 99 13.59 -11.13 26.13
N ALA A 100 14.52 -10.36 26.69
CA ALA A 100 14.89 -10.51 28.08
C ALA A 100 13.75 -10.13 29.03
N LEU A 101 13.63 -10.87 30.12
CA LEU A 101 12.82 -10.56 31.29
C LEU A 101 13.53 -9.49 32.16
N PRO A 102 12.87 -8.95 33.20
CA PRO A 102 13.52 -8.01 34.13
C PRO A 102 14.81 -8.55 34.77
N ASN A 103 14.93 -9.88 34.87
CA ASN A 103 16.06 -10.57 35.49
C ASN A 103 17.11 -11.08 34.49
N GLY A 104 16.93 -10.86 33.18
CA GLY A 104 17.85 -11.35 32.15
C GLY A 104 17.17 -12.10 31.01
N TYR A 105 17.98 -12.59 30.08
CA TYR A 105 17.53 -13.53 29.05
C TYR A 105 17.17 -14.87 29.70
N GLU A 106 16.15 -15.52 29.14
CA GLU A 106 15.89 -16.91 29.46
C GLU A 106 16.99 -17.76 28.80
N GLU A 107 17.52 -18.76 29.51
CA GLU A 107 18.47 -19.70 28.91
C GLU A 107 17.79 -20.34 27.70
N SER A 108 18.30 -20.04 26.51
CA SER A 108 17.84 -20.71 25.30
C SER A 108 18.41 -22.12 25.33
N GLU A 109 17.57 -23.12 25.60
CA GLU A 109 17.87 -24.48 25.14
C GLU A 109 18.11 -24.38 23.62
N HIS A 110 19.35 -24.64 23.21
CA HIS A 110 19.73 -24.78 21.81
C HIS A 110 19.26 -26.12 21.25
#